data_AF-A0A955SPQ4-F1
#
_entry.id   AF-A0A955SPQ4-F1
#
_cell.length_a   1.000
_cell.length_b   1.000
_cell.length_c   1.000
_cell.angle_alpha   90.00
_cell.angle_beta   90.00
_cell.angle_gamma   90.00
#
_symmetry.space_group_name_H-M   'P 1'
#
loop_
_entity.id
_entity.type
_entity.pdbx_description
1 polymer ?
#
loop_
_entity_poly.entity_id
_entity_poly.type
_entity_poly.pdbx_seq_one_letter_code
_entity_poly.pdbx_strand_id
1 'polypeptide(L)'
;MLTTKVRIGALIAILGVLTGFPPAASVAETAKGVVFADINGNGKQDNGENGIPKIMVSNQREVVETDSEGAYQIEVDEDDIIMIVKPDAYELPVNKDHLPQFFYIHKPKGSPEQKYPGVKPTGPLPESIDFPLIPTESKTDYDVVVFGDPQPADYREVEYIRDDVVAEMMNEPAVQKSAFGVTLGDVMNNDLSLFEPYNEVVGQLGKTWYNVIGNHDLNFDSPTDEFSDETWHRVFGPNYYAFFEGEVLYL
;
A
#
# COMPACT_ATOMS: atom_id res chain seq x y z
N MET A 1 -37.86 53.82 -55.02
CA MET A 1 -36.88 54.59 -54.22
C MET A 1 -36.96 54.13 -52.77
N LEU A 2 -36.15 53.16 -52.38
CA LEU A 2 -35.83 52.85 -50.98
C LEU A 2 -34.35 52.45 -50.96
N THR A 3 -33.52 53.31 -50.38
CA THR A 3 -32.08 53.12 -50.21
C THR A 3 -31.81 52.50 -48.85
N THR A 4 -31.39 51.24 -48.81
CA THR A 4 -30.95 50.57 -47.58
C THR A 4 -29.43 50.76 -47.43
N LYS A 5 -29.00 51.50 -46.40
CA LYS A 5 -27.58 51.70 -46.07
C LYS A 5 -27.07 50.50 -45.27
N VAL A 6 -26.05 49.81 -45.78
CA VAL A 6 -25.27 48.80 -45.04
C VAL A 6 -24.19 49.51 -44.23
N ARG A 7 -24.13 49.26 -42.92
CA ARG A 7 -23.03 49.68 -42.05
C ARG A 7 -22.06 48.51 -41.89
N ILE A 8 -20.82 48.71 -42.34
CA ILE A 8 -19.71 47.78 -42.11
C ILE A 8 -19.12 48.12 -40.74
N GLY A 9 -19.28 47.20 -39.77
CA GLY A 9 -18.59 47.28 -38.49
C GLY A 9 -17.19 46.70 -38.63
N ALA A 10 -16.16 47.45 -38.21
CA ALA A 10 -14.78 46.99 -38.16
C ALA A 10 -14.61 45.97 -37.02
N LEU A 11 -14.15 44.77 -37.35
CA LEU A 11 -13.77 43.74 -36.39
C LEU A 11 -12.34 44.03 -35.92
N ILE A 12 -12.17 44.44 -34.66
CA ILE A 12 -10.86 44.55 -34.02
C ILE A 12 -10.44 43.15 -33.59
N ALA A 13 -9.48 42.56 -34.31
CA ALA A 13 -8.84 41.32 -33.89
C ALA A 13 -7.80 41.66 -32.80
N ILE A 14 -8.13 41.31 -31.55
CA ILE A 14 -7.16 41.32 -30.45
C ILE A 14 -6.34 40.04 -30.57
N LEU A 15 -5.10 40.17 -31.04
CA LEU A 15 -4.11 39.09 -31.05
C LEU A 15 -3.63 38.89 -29.60
N GLY A 16 -4.29 37.99 -28.87
CA GLY A 16 -3.84 37.56 -27.55
C GLY A 16 -2.57 36.74 -27.69
N VAL A 17 -1.43 37.27 -27.27
CA VAL A 17 -0.19 36.51 -27.11
C VAL A 17 -0.41 35.56 -25.93
N LEU A 18 -0.75 34.31 -26.23
CA LEU A 18 -0.68 33.20 -25.27
C LEU A 18 0.80 32.94 -24.98
N THR A 19 1.32 33.56 -23.94
CA THR A 19 2.59 33.14 -23.32
C THR A 19 2.32 31.80 -22.64
N GLY A 20 2.50 30.70 -23.39
CA GLY A 20 2.57 29.37 -22.79
C GLY A 20 3.79 29.31 -21.88
N PHE A 21 3.56 29.34 -20.58
CA PHE A 21 4.58 28.87 -19.64
C PHE A 21 4.74 27.37 -19.90
N PRO A 22 5.95 26.87 -20.16
CA PRO A 22 6.16 25.43 -20.15
C PRO A 22 5.70 24.92 -18.77
N PRO A 23 5.00 23.77 -18.70
CA PRO A 23 4.73 23.15 -17.41
C PRO A 23 6.07 23.02 -16.68
N ALA A 24 6.11 23.46 -15.42
CA ALA A 24 7.28 23.24 -14.59
C ALA A 24 7.56 21.73 -14.64
N ALA A 25 8.76 21.35 -15.08
CA ALA A 25 9.20 19.97 -14.95
C ALA A 25 9.13 19.63 -13.45
N SER A 26 8.30 18.65 -13.09
CA SER A 26 8.38 18.05 -11.78
C SER A 26 9.82 17.56 -11.62
N VAL A 27 10.57 18.11 -10.68
CA VAL A 27 11.87 17.57 -10.34
C VAL A 27 11.54 16.31 -9.54
N ALA A 28 11.84 15.14 -10.08
CA ALA A 28 11.69 13.88 -9.36
C ALA A 28 12.40 14.03 -8.00
N GLU A 29 11.65 13.84 -6.90
CA GLU A 29 12.23 13.83 -5.57
C GLU A 29 12.95 12.49 -5.36
N THR A 30 13.94 12.44 -4.47
CA THR A 30 14.64 11.20 -4.15
C THR A 30 14.31 10.81 -2.72
N ALA A 31 13.55 9.73 -2.57
CA ALA A 31 13.35 9.08 -1.30
C ALA A 31 14.62 8.36 -0.87
N LYS A 32 14.87 8.38 0.43
CA LYS A 32 16.02 7.72 1.05
C LYS A 32 15.62 7.17 2.40
N GLY A 33 16.33 6.14 2.83
CA GLY A 33 16.18 5.60 4.18
C GLY A 33 17.09 4.43 4.42
N VAL A 34 16.85 3.74 5.53
CA VAL A 34 17.65 2.61 5.99
C VAL A 34 16.75 1.41 6.27
N VAL A 35 17.13 0.24 5.79
CA VAL A 35 16.59 -1.04 6.27
C VAL A 35 17.53 -1.58 7.32
N PHE A 36 17.03 -1.90 8.51
CA PHE A 36 17.87 -2.29 9.65
C PHE A 36 17.29 -3.44 10.45
N ALA A 37 18.16 -4.16 11.17
CA ALA A 37 17.78 -5.24 12.05
C ALA A 37 17.29 -4.67 13.40
N ASP A 38 15.97 -4.61 13.58
CA ASP A 38 15.30 -4.15 14.80
C ASP A 38 15.30 -5.30 15.82
N ILE A 39 16.34 -5.34 16.64
CA ILE A 39 16.62 -6.43 17.58
C ILE A 39 15.64 -6.35 18.77
N ASN A 40 15.21 -5.14 19.13
CA ASN A 40 14.35 -4.91 20.28
C ASN A 40 12.86 -4.72 19.92
N GLY A 41 12.53 -4.64 18.63
CA GLY A 41 11.17 -4.56 18.12
C GLY A 41 10.48 -3.22 18.35
N ASN A 42 11.24 -2.12 18.48
CA ASN A 42 10.67 -0.79 18.78
C ASN A 42 10.46 0.09 17.54
N GLY A 43 10.86 -0.38 16.36
CA GLY A 43 10.72 0.30 15.08
C GLY A 43 11.69 1.46 14.85
N LYS A 44 12.75 1.60 15.65
CA LYS A 44 13.76 2.65 15.53
C LYS A 44 15.15 2.05 15.58
N GLN A 45 16.03 2.50 14.69
CA GLN A 45 17.40 2.03 14.68
C GLN A 45 18.16 2.51 15.92
N ASP A 46 18.44 1.58 16.83
CA ASP A 46 19.20 1.83 18.05
C ASP A 46 20.70 1.48 17.91
N ASN A 47 21.49 1.89 18.89
CA ASN A 47 22.91 1.51 18.95
C ASN A 47 23.06 -0.02 19.00
N GLY A 48 23.72 -0.58 17.98
CA GLY A 48 23.92 -2.03 17.83
C GLY A 48 22.97 -2.68 16.82
N GLU A 49 22.00 -1.94 16.30
CA GLU A 49 21.10 -2.38 15.23
C GLU A 49 21.69 -2.00 13.87
N ASN A 50 22.29 -3.00 13.23
CA ASN A 50 22.99 -2.79 11.97
C ASN A 50 21.99 -2.68 10.81
N GLY A 51 22.35 -1.86 9.82
CA GLY A 51 21.68 -1.87 8.53
C GLY A 51 21.83 -3.22 7.82
N ILE A 52 20.83 -3.56 7.00
CA ILE A 52 20.75 -4.83 6.30
C ILE A 52 21.03 -4.60 4.81
N PRO A 53 22.13 -5.15 4.25
CA PRO A 53 22.46 -4.95 2.84
C PRO A 53 21.61 -5.84 1.93
N LYS A 54 21.52 -5.43 0.65
CA LYS A 54 20.86 -6.18 -0.43
C LYS A 54 19.38 -6.46 -0.22
N ILE A 55 18.71 -5.63 0.55
CA ILE A 55 17.24 -5.63 0.61
C ILE A 55 16.74 -4.89 -0.61
N MET A 56 15.85 -5.54 -1.37
CA MET A 56 15.19 -4.91 -2.50
C MET A 56 14.18 -3.88 -1.99
N VAL A 57 14.27 -2.66 -2.51
CA VAL A 57 13.35 -1.55 -2.26
C VAL A 57 12.73 -1.14 -3.59
N SER A 58 11.41 -1.00 -3.62
CA SER A 58 10.63 -0.74 -4.84
C SER A 58 9.69 0.43 -4.67
N ASN A 59 9.51 1.23 -5.71
CA ASN A 59 8.44 2.24 -5.85
C ASN A 59 7.32 1.75 -6.80
N GLN A 60 7.20 0.42 -6.99
CA GLN A 60 6.32 -0.25 -7.98
C GLN A 60 6.69 -0.02 -9.46
N ARG A 61 7.70 0.81 -9.79
CA ARG A 61 8.20 1.01 -11.16
C ARG A 61 9.61 0.48 -11.37
N GLU A 62 10.46 0.63 -10.37
CA GLU A 62 11.84 0.16 -10.36
C GLU A 62 12.21 -0.49 -9.02
N VAL A 63 13.36 -1.17 -8.99
CA VAL A 63 13.88 -1.83 -7.80
C VAL A 63 15.34 -1.44 -7.61
N VAL A 64 15.69 -1.02 -6.40
CA VAL A 64 17.06 -0.77 -5.94
C VAL A 64 17.41 -1.72 -4.80
N GLU A 65 18.69 -1.86 -4.50
CA GLU A 65 19.16 -2.64 -3.36
C GLU A 65 19.79 -1.72 -2.30
N THR A 66 19.57 -2.05 -1.02
CA THR A 66 20.29 -1.40 0.07
C THR A 66 21.80 -1.68 0.01
N ASP A 67 22.59 -0.68 0.39
CA ASP A 67 24.05 -0.79 0.44
C ASP A 67 24.56 -1.54 1.68
N SER A 68 25.88 -1.55 1.90
CA SER A 68 26.51 -2.23 3.06
C SER A 68 26.07 -1.72 4.42
N GLU A 69 25.54 -0.50 4.51
CA GLU A 69 25.01 0.12 5.72
C GLU A 69 23.47 0.05 5.77
N GLY A 70 22.83 -0.68 4.85
CA GLY A 70 21.38 -0.79 4.76
C GLY A 70 20.69 0.42 4.13
N ALA A 71 21.45 1.40 3.63
CA ALA A 71 20.89 2.62 3.08
C ALA A 71 20.42 2.41 1.62
N TYR A 72 19.35 3.09 1.23
CA TYR A 72 18.84 3.12 -0.14
C TYR A 72 18.47 4.53 -0.58
N GLN A 73 18.40 4.73 -1.91
CA GLN A 73 17.84 5.90 -2.56
C GLN A 73 17.03 5.47 -3.77
N ILE A 74 15.85 6.05 -3.97
CA ILE A 74 14.94 5.74 -5.09
C ILE A 74 14.19 7.01 -5.52
N GLU A 75 14.00 7.20 -6.82
CA GLU A 75 13.23 8.36 -7.32
C GLU A 75 11.74 8.18 -7.02
N VAL A 76 11.06 9.28 -6.67
CA VAL A 76 9.63 9.28 -6.35
C VAL A 76 8.88 10.44 -6.99
N ASP A 77 7.64 10.15 -7.35
CA ASP A 77 6.60 11.07 -7.80
C ASP A 77 5.58 11.32 -6.67
N GLU A 78 4.66 12.27 -6.86
CA GLU A 78 3.63 12.61 -5.86
C GLU A 78 2.57 11.52 -5.59
N ASP A 79 2.73 10.33 -6.17
CA ASP A 79 1.84 9.17 -6.02
C ASP A 79 2.63 7.85 -6.11
N ASP A 80 3.51 7.63 -5.14
CA ASP A 80 4.32 6.43 -5.06
C ASP A 80 4.13 5.69 -3.73
N ILE A 81 4.28 4.37 -3.79
CA ILE A 81 4.36 3.52 -2.60
C ILE A 81 5.74 2.89 -2.60
N ILE A 82 6.56 3.27 -1.62
CA ILE A 82 7.89 2.71 -1.41
C ILE A 82 7.73 1.50 -0.51
N MET A 83 8.26 0.35 -0.91
CA MET A 83 8.14 -0.88 -0.13
C MET A 83 9.43 -1.69 -0.17
N ILE A 84 9.62 -2.56 0.83
CA ILE A 84 10.71 -3.54 0.85
C ILE A 84 10.22 -4.94 0.54
N VAL A 85 11.09 -5.75 -0.05
CA VAL A 85 10.89 -7.20 -0.14
C VAL A 85 11.46 -7.85 1.11
N LYS A 86 10.59 -8.40 1.97
CA LYS A 86 11.01 -9.08 3.20
C LYS A 86 11.89 -10.31 2.85
N PRO A 87 13.10 -10.44 3.40
CA PRO A 87 13.93 -11.65 3.28
C PRO A 87 13.53 -12.75 4.28
N ASP A 88 13.95 -13.99 4.03
CA ASP A 88 13.61 -15.16 4.86
C ASP A 88 14.02 -15.06 6.35
N ALA A 89 15.19 -14.46 6.64
CA ALA A 89 15.76 -14.44 7.99
C ALA A 89 15.15 -13.34 8.89
N TYR A 90 14.03 -12.76 8.49
CA TYR A 90 13.40 -11.63 9.17
C TYR A 90 11.87 -11.72 9.13
N GLU A 91 11.25 -11.15 10.15
CA GLU A 91 9.82 -10.86 10.22
C GLU A 91 9.56 -9.37 9.97
N LEU A 92 8.35 -9.08 9.51
CA LEU A 92 7.85 -7.72 9.41
C LEU A 92 7.21 -7.29 10.73
N PRO A 93 7.39 -6.03 11.18
CA PRO A 93 6.50 -5.44 12.16
C PRO A 93 5.07 -5.46 11.64
N VAL A 94 4.11 -5.54 12.55
CA VAL A 94 2.67 -5.55 12.21
C VAL A 94 1.93 -4.48 13.00
N ASN A 95 0.81 -4.01 12.46
CA ASN A 95 -0.10 -3.12 13.19
C ASN A 95 -1.01 -3.91 14.16
N LYS A 96 -1.97 -3.22 14.81
CA LYS A 96 -2.91 -3.83 15.76
C LYS A 96 -3.77 -4.96 15.18
N ASP A 97 -3.95 -4.96 13.86
CA ASP A 97 -4.78 -5.92 13.11
C ASP A 97 -3.91 -6.98 12.41
N HIS A 98 -2.63 -7.07 12.79
CA HIS A 98 -1.63 -7.97 12.22
C HIS A 98 -1.33 -7.76 10.72
N LEU A 99 -1.62 -6.58 10.18
CA LEU A 99 -1.20 -6.23 8.82
C LEU A 99 0.30 -5.86 8.81
N PRO A 100 1.10 -6.40 7.88
CA PRO A 100 2.54 -6.15 7.81
C PRO A 100 2.87 -4.70 7.45
N GLN A 101 3.88 -4.14 8.10
CA GLN A 101 4.33 -2.75 7.96
C GLN A 101 5.66 -2.72 7.19
N PHE A 102 5.59 -2.77 5.86
CA PHE A 102 6.76 -2.88 4.97
C PHE A 102 6.79 -1.81 3.87
N PHE A 103 5.93 -0.80 3.97
CA PHE A 103 5.80 0.24 2.96
C PHE A 103 5.58 1.63 3.57
N TYR A 104 5.82 2.64 2.75
CA TYR A 104 5.49 4.03 2.98
C TYR A 104 4.78 4.58 1.74
N ILE A 105 3.67 5.29 1.96
CA ILE A 105 2.92 5.94 0.88
C ILE A 105 3.38 7.38 0.78
N HIS A 106 3.90 7.78 -0.38
CA HIS A 106 4.21 9.14 -0.74
C HIS A 106 3.09 9.71 -1.62
N LYS A 107 2.12 10.36 -0.98
CA LYS A 107 1.01 11.05 -1.64
C LYS A 107 0.79 12.42 -0.99
N PRO A 108 1.66 13.43 -1.27
CA PRO A 108 1.69 14.70 -0.53
C PRO A 108 0.36 15.45 -0.51
N LYS A 109 -0.44 15.30 -1.57
CA LYS A 109 -1.76 15.93 -1.72
C LYS A 109 -2.93 15.04 -1.27
N GLY A 110 -2.65 13.78 -0.94
CA GLY A 110 -3.66 12.78 -0.64
C GLY A 110 -4.48 12.38 -1.86
N SER A 111 -5.35 11.40 -1.66
CA SER A 111 -6.29 10.91 -2.67
C SER A 111 -7.42 11.91 -2.89
N PRO A 112 -8.08 11.89 -4.07
CA PRO A 112 -9.30 12.66 -4.29
C PRO A 112 -10.41 12.28 -3.30
N GLU A 113 -11.34 13.21 -3.06
CA GLU A 113 -12.54 12.91 -2.28
C GLU A 113 -13.42 11.89 -3.01
N GLN A 114 -13.75 10.81 -2.31
CA GLN A 114 -14.56 9.69 -2.80
C GLN A 114 -15.49 9.19 -1.70
N LYS A 115 -16.51 8.38 -2.06
CA LYS A 115 -17.42 7.75 -1.10
C LYS A 115 -16.66 6.94 -0.04
N TYR A 116 -15.72 6.11 -0.48
CA TYR A 116 -14.77 5.41 0.36
C TYR A 116 -13.47 6.24 0.39
N PRO A 117 -13.07 6.78 1.55
CA PRO A 117 -11.94 7.71 1.58
C PRO A 117 -10.63 7.03 1.17
N GLY A 118 -9.78 7.71 0.42
CA GLY A 118 -8.42 7.24 0.14
C GLY A 118 -7.39 7.63 1.20
N VAL A 119 -6.13 7.59 0.81
CA VAL A 119 -4.96 8.06 1.55
C VAL A 119 -5.09 9.55 1.85
N LYS A 120 -4.93 9.93 3.12
CA LYS A 120 -4.86 11.34 3.52
C LYS A 120 -3.55 11.98 3.04
N PRO A 121 -3.48 13.31 2.87
CA PRO A 121 -2.24 13.99 2.53
C PRO A 121 -1.08 13.56 3.43
N THR A 122 -0.04 12.95 2.84
CA THR A 122 1.13 12.45 3.59
C THR A 122 2.08 13.59 3.96
N GLY A 123 1.90 14.76 3.34
CA GLY A 123 2.81 15.89 3.46
C GLY A 123 4.06 15.74 2.59
N PRO A 124 5.06 16.63 2.75
CA PRO A 124 6.32 16.53 2.03
C PRO A 124 7.05 15.23 2.36
N LEU A 125 7.95 14.81 1.47
CA LEU A 125 8.81 13.65 1.70
C LEU A 125 9.59 13.82 3.01
N PRO A 126 9.59 12.81 3.91
CA PRO A 126 10.33 12.89 5.16
C PRO A 126 11.84 12.82 4.92
N GLU A 127 12.62 13.19 5.94
CA GLU A 127 14.10 13.12 5.84
C GLU A 127 14.62 11.70 5.65
N SER A 128 13.91 10.70 6.18
CA SER A 128 14.25 9.28 6.06
C SER A 128 12.98 8.43 6.09
N ILE A 129 12.98 7.34 5.32
CA ILE A 129 11.93 6.33 5.27
C ILE A 129 12.56 5.00 5.65
N ASP A 130 12.54 4.69 6.94
CA ASP A 130 13.27 3.56 7.48
C ASP A 130 12.36 2.34 7.64
N PHE A 131 12.92 1.16 7.36
CA PHE A 131 12.20 -0.10 7.46
C PHE A 131 12.87 -1.02 8.51
N PRO A 132 12.26 -1.19 9.68
CA PRO A 132 12.70 -2.16 10.67
C PRO A 132 12.35 -3.58 10.23
N LEU A 133 13.30 -4.50 10.36
CA LEU A 133 13.11 -5.94 10.17
C LEU A 133 13.50 -6.68 11.44
N ILE A 134 12.61 -7.54 11.95
CA ILE A 134 12.83 -8.27 13.20
C ILE A 134 13.57 -9.57 12.89
N PRO A 135 14.80 -9.80 13.39
CA PRO A 135 15.53 -11.03 13.06
C PRO A 135 14.79 -12.29 13.55
N THR A 136 14.73 -13.31 12.69
CA THR A 136 14.13 -14.61 13.02
C THR A 136 14.94 -15.75 12.42
N GLU A 137 14.67 -16.98 12.86
CA GLU A 137 15.19 -18.18 12.20
C GLU A 137 14.37 -18.48 10.95
N SER A 138 15.05 -18.60 9.80
CA SER A 138 14.40 -19.06 8.57
C SER A 138 13.98 -20.53 8.72
N LYS A 139 12.73 -20.82 8.36
CA LYS A 139 12.15 -22.18 8.33
C LYS A 139 11.76 -22.52 6.90
N THR A 140 12.28 -23.63 6.39
CA THR A 140 11.94 -24.14 5.05
C THR A 140 10.75 -25.10 5.05
N ASP A 141 10.27 -25.49 6.22
CA ASP A 141 9.04 -26.26 6.41
C ASP A 141 8.06 -25.38 7.21
N TYR A 142 6.95 -25.00 6.58
CA TYR A 142 5.97 -24.10 7.15
C TYR A 142 4.58 -24.31 6.54
N ASP A 143 3.55 -24.01 7.32
CA ASP A 143 2.16 -23.98 6.88
C ASP A 143 1.72 -22.54 6.61
N VAL A 144 0.77 -22.38 5.69
CA VAL A 144 0.15 -21.09 5.35
C VAL A 144 -1.36 -21.22 5.46
N VAL A 145 -2.00 -20.21 6.04
CA VAL A 145 -3.46 -20.08 6.03
C VAL A 145 -3.89 -19.28 4.81
N VAL A 146 -4.85 -19.79 4.05
CA VAL A 146 -5.32 -19.14 2.83
C VAL A 146 -6.82 -18.96 2.88
N PHE A 147 -7.27 -17.70 2.75
CA PHE A 147 -8.65 -17.34 2.46
C PHE A 147 -8.79 -16.97 0.98
N GLY A 148 -9.90 -17.36 0.37
CA GLY A 148 -10.31 -16.91 -0.95
C GLY A 148 -11.74 -16.43 -0.90
N ASP A 149 -12.00 -15.28 -1.51
CA ASP A 149 -13.33 -14.73 -1.74
C ASP A 149 -14.23 -14.68 -0.47
N PRO A 150 -13.77 -14.13 0.67
CA PRO A 150 -14.62 -14.03 1.86
C PRO A 150 -15.86 -13.17 1.61
N GLN A 151 -15.76 -12.12 0.78
CA GLN A 151 -16.85 -11.31 0.23
C GLN A 151 -18.05 -11.01 1.17
N PRO A 152 -17.87 -10.59 2.44
CA PRO A 152 -19.00 -10.13 3.23
C PRO A 152 -19.60 -8.87 2.59
N ALA A 153 -20.93 -8.82 2.53
CA ALA A 153 -21.69 -7.72 1.96
C ALA A 153 -22.19 -6.71 3.01
N ASP A 154 -22.20 -7.09 4.28
CA ASP A 154 -22.62 -6.24 5.39
C ASP A 154 -21.89 -6.62 6.70
N TYR A 155 -22.04 -5.79 7.73
CA TYR A 155 -21.44 -6.04 9.05
C TYR A 155 -21.84 -7.38 9.67
N ARG A 156 -23.06 -7.87 9.40
CA ARG A 156 -23.53 -9.15 9.95
C ARG A 156 -22.81 -10.32 9.28
N GLU A 157 -22.47 -10.21 8.01
CA GLU A 157 -21.64 -11.23 7.34
C GLU A 157 -20.19 -11.21 7.84
N VAL A 158 -19.66 -10.03 8.21
CA VAL A 158 -18.38 -9.96 8.95
C VAL A 158 -18.49 -10.68 10.31
N GLU A 159 -19.63 -10.58 11.00
CA GLU A 159 -19.87 -11.32 12.24
C GLU A 159 -19.96 -12.84 12.01
N TYR A 160 -20.51 -13.30 10.88
CA TYR A 160 -20.48 -14.73 10.53
C TYR A 160 -19.06 -15.22 10.33
N ILE A 161 -18.21 -14.46 9.65
CA ILE A 161 -16.77 -14.79 9.51
C ILE A 161 -16.12 -14.86 10.91
N ARG A 162 -16.43 -13.92 11.81
CA ARG A 162 -15.92 -13.93 13.19
C ARG A 162 -16.33 -15.19 13.94
N ASP A 163 -17.63 -15.46 13.98
CA ASP A 163 -18.23 -16.45 14.89
C ASP A 163 -18.08 -17.88 14.38
N ASP A 164 -18.08 -18.09 13.07
CA ASP A 164 -18.05 -19.43 12.48
C ASP A 164 -16.66 -19.80 11.94
N VAL A 165 -15.94 -18.87 11.31
CA VAL A 165 -14.65 -19.17 10.66
C VAL A 165 -13.48 -18.89 11.60
N VAL A 166 -13.33 -17.65 12.05
CA VAL A 166 -12.19 -17.23 12.88
C VAL A 166 -12.22 -17.92 14.23
N ALA A 167 -13.38 -18.00 14.88
CA ALA A 167 -13.50 -18.66 16.19
C ALA A 167 -13.11 -20.14 16.16
N GLU A 168 -13.41 -20.87 15.07
CA GLU A 168 -12.97 -22.25 14.90
C GLU A 168 -11.45 -22.30 14.69
N MET A 169 -10.93 -21.47 13.78
CA MET A 169 -9.50 -21.43 13.44
C MET A 169 -8.58 -21.03 14.60
N MET A 170 -9.05 -20.19 15.52
CA MET A 170 -8.30 -19.86 16.74
C MET A 170 -7.97 -21.10 17.59
N ASN A 171 -8.77 -22.17 17.47
CA ASN A 171 -8.56 -23.41 18.20
C ASN A 171 -7.85 -24.49 17.37
N GLU A 172 -7.54 -24.23 16.10
CA GLU A 172 -6.91 -25.20 15.19
C GLU A 172 -5.36 -25.15 15.31
N PRO A 173 -4.69 -26.22 15.77
CA PRO A 173 -3.24 -26.23 15.91
C PRO A 173 -2.45 -25.95 14.63
N ALA A 174 -2.97 -26.33 13.46
CA ALA A 174 -2.32 -26.02 12.18
C ALA A 174 -2.29 -24.50 11.91
N VAL A 175 -3.40 -23.81 12.19
CA VAL A 175 -3.48 -22.34 12.12
C VAL A 175 -2.50 -21.72 13.11
N GLN A 176 -2.44 -22.21 14.35
CA GLN A 176 -1.52 -21.65 15.35
C GLN A 176 -0.04 -21.86 15.00
N LYS A 177 0.29 -22.85 14.18
CA LYS A 177 1.66 -23.14 13.73
C LYS A 177 2.02 -22.51 12.38
N SER A 178 1.04 -21.98 11.64
CA SER A 178 1.30 -21.36 10.35
C SER A 178 2.27 -20.19 10.49
N ALA A 179 3.09 -19.98 9.45
CA ALA A 179 4.02 -18.86 9.38
C ALA A 179 3.24 -17.55 9.21
N PHE A 180 2.29 -17.53 8.27
CA PHE A 180 1.47 -16.37 7.97
C PHE A 180 0.09 -16.79 7.45
N GLY A 181 -0.78 -15.81 7.25
CA GLY A 181 -2.03 -15.98 6.51
C GLY A 181 -2.13 -15.02 5.34
N VAL A 182 -2.94 -15.38 4.34
CA VAL A 182 -3.17 -14.56 3.16
C VAL A 182 -4.62 -14.66 2.70
N THR A 183 -5.22 -13.54 2.30
CA THR A 183 -6.49 -13.49 1.57
C THR A 183 -6.22 -13.16 0.09
N LEU A 184 -6.70 -14.02 -0.82
CA LEU A 184 -6.37 -14.00 -2.25
C LEU A 184 -7.41 -13.24 -3.09
N GLY A 185 -7.74 -12.01 -2.70
CA GLY A 185 -8.69 -11.17 -3.44
C GLY A 185 -10.14 -11.35 -3.03
N ASP A 186 -10.93 -10.39 -3.50
CA ASP A 186 -12.35 -10.23 -3.23
C ASP A 186 -12.61 -10.34 -1.72
N VAL A 187 -11.83 -9.52 -1.00
CA VAL A 187 -11.89 -9.40 0.46
C VAL A 187 -13.30 -8.93 0.84
N MET A 188 -13.88 -8.01 0.08
CA MET A 188 -15.22 -7.46 0.28
C MET A 188 -16.14 -7.74 -0.90
N ASN A 189 -17.45 -7.61 -0.69
CA ASN A 189 -18.44 -7.56 -1.77
C ASN A 189 -18.82 -6.11 -2.12
N ASN A 190 -17.84 -5.33 -2.59
CA ASN A 190 -17.95 -3.91 -2.98
C ASN A 190 -18.20 -2.89 -1.85
N ASP A 191 -18.44 -3.32 -0.61
CA ASP A 191 -18.53 -2.39 0.52
C ASP A 191 -17.20 -2.21 1.24
N LEU A 192 -16.37 -1.29 0.75
CA LEU A 192 -15.03 -1.04 1.28
C LEU A 192 -15.01 -0.44 2.69
N SER A 193 -16.18 -0.03 3.23
CA SER A 193 -16.27 0.41 4.63
C SER A 193 -16.07 -0.72 5.66
N LEU A 194 -16.07 -1.97 5.17
CA LEU A 194 -15.93 -3.17 5.97
C LEU A 194 -14.48 -3.68 6.07
N PHE A 195 -13.51 -3.07 5.37
CA PHE A 195 -12.11 -3.48 5.45
C PHE A 195 -11.57 -3.47 6.89
N GLU A 196 -11.70 -2.36 7.61
CA GLU A 196 -11.19 -2.27 8.98
C GLU A 196 -11.91 -3.24 9.95
N PRO A 197 -13.26 -3.32 9.98
CA PRO A 197 -13.96 -4.34 10.77
C PRO A 197 -13.54 -5.79 10.45
N TYR A 198 -13.30 -6.11 9.18
CA TYR A 198 -12.83 -7.42 8.77
C TYR A 198 -11.40 -7.70 9.23
N ASN A 199 -10.50 -6.72 9.11
CA ASN A 199 -9.13 -6.83 9.58
C ASN A 199 -9.08 -7.03 11.10
N GLU A 200 -9.95 -6.38 11.87
CA GLU A 200 -10.10 -6.61 13.32
C GLU A 200 -10.56 -8.03 13.64
N VAL A 201 -11.39 -8.64 12.78
CA VAL A 201 -11.83 -10.03 12.92
C VAL A 201 -10.69 -11.00 12.60
N VAL A 202 -10.08 -10.87 11.42
CA VAL A 202 -9.01 -11.76 10.96
C VAL A 202 -7.74 -11.63 11.82
N GLY A 203 -7.42 -10.42 12.26
CA GLY A 203 -6.28 -10.13 13.13
C GLY A 203 -6.30 -10.91 14.45
N GLN A 204 -7.47 -11.39 14.91
CA GLN A 204 -7.57 -12.25 16.10
C GLN A 204 -6.83 -13.59 15.96
N LEU A 205 -6.52 -14.02 14.73
CA LEU A 205 -5.70 -15.21 14.47
C LEU A 205 -4.23 -15.00 14.89
N GLY A 206 -3.79 -13.76 15.10
CA GLY A 206 -2.46 -13.44 15.61
C GLY A 206 -1.32 -13.71 14.63
N LYS A 207 -1.63 -13.82 13.34
CA LYS A 207 -0.67 -14.07 12.26
C LYS A 207 -0.47 -12.82 11.43
N THR A 208 0.76 -12.57 10.98
CA THR A 208 1.00 -11.62 9.89
C THR A 208 0.08 -11.97 8.74
N TRP A 209 -0.80 -11.05 8.37
CA TRP A 209 -1.87 -11.30 7.42
C TRP A 209 -1.71 -10.44 6.17
N TYR A 210 -1.45 -11.12 5.06
CA TYR A 210 -1.31 -10.54 3.75
C TYR A 210 -2.67 -10.47 3.04
N ASN A 211 -2.86 -9.49 2.16
CA ASN A 211 -4.07 -9.36 1.37
C ASN A 211 -3.70 -9.00 -0.07
N VAL A 212 -4.31 -9.70 -1.01
CA VAL A 212 -4.25 -9.40 -2.45
C VAL A 212 -5.55 -8.73 -2.84
N ILE A 213 -5.47 -7.71 -3.69
CA ILE A 213 -6.64 -6.98 -4.17
C ILE A 213 -7.44 -7.81 -5.19
N GLY A 214 -8.76 -7.88 -5.03
CA GLY A 214 -9.68 -8.43 -6.03
C GLY A 214 -10.51 -7.34 -6.73
N ASN A 215 -11.33 -7.75 -7.69
CA ASN A 215 -12.17 -6.80 -8.42
C ASN A 215 -13.29 -6.22 -7.55
N HIS A 216 -13.74 -6.93 -6.52
CA HIS A 216 -14.75 -6.42 -5.58
C HIS A 216 -14.16 -5.51 -4.48
N ASP A 217 -12.84 -5.36 -4.45
CA ASP A 217 -12.11 -4.49 -3.53
C ASP A 217 -11.85 -3.09 -4.12
N LEU A 218 -12.29 -2.86 -5.36
CA LEU A 218 -12.17 -1.57 -6.05
C LEU A 218 -13.33 -0.63 -5.71
N ASN A 219 -13.03 0.67 -5.63
CA ASN A 219 -14.02 1.72 -5.48
C ASN A 219 -14.66 2.05 -6.83
N PHE A 220 -15.82 1.43 -7.11
CA PHE A 220 -16.60 1.68 -8.31
C PHE A 220 -17.23 3.08 -8.42
N ASP A 221 -17.19 3.89 -7.34
CA ASP A 221 -17.59 5.30 -7.38
C ASP A 221 -16.43 6.22 -7.81
N SER A 222 -15.22 5.68 -8.02
CA SER A 222 -14.09 6.43 -8.57
C SER A 222 -14.36 6.89 -10.01
N PRO A 223 -14.00 8.13 -10.39
CA PRO A 223 -14.18 8.62 -11.76
C PRO A 223 -13.26 7.95 -12.78
N THR A 224 -12.15 7.36 -12.33
CA THR A 224 -11.12 6.72 -13.17
C THR A 224 -10.56 5.48 -12.49
N ASP A 225 -10.03 4.57 -13.30
CA ASP A 225 -9.32 3.38 -12.82
C ASP A 225 -8.12 3.75 -11.92
N GLU A 226 -7.41 4.82 -12.28
CA GLU A 226 -6.27 5.40 -11.55
C GLU A 226 -6.54 5.67 -10.06
N PHE A 227 -7.78 5.99 -9.68
CA PHE A 227 -8.14 6.27 -8.28
C PHE A 227 -9.06 5.20 -7.67
N SER A 228 -9.25 4.07 -8.35
CA SER A 228 -10.20 3.03 -7.91
C SER A 228 -9.69 2.22 -6.71
N ASP A 229 -8.39 2.24 -6.45
CA ASP A 229 -7.69 1.49 -5.40
C ASP A 229 -7.23 2.38 -4.23
N GLU A 230 -7.61 3.66 -4.20
CA GLU A 230 -7.17 4.60 -3.16
C GLU A 230 -7.57 4.18 -1.74
N THR A 231 -8.73 3.53 -1.61
CA THR A 231 -9.17 2.95 -0.32
C THR A 231 -8.32 1.74 0.05
N TRP A 232 -7.91 0.93 -0.94
CA TRP A 232 -7.00 -0.19 -0.74
C TRP A 232 -5.63 0.30 -0.26
N HIS A 233 -5.03 1.29 -0.94
CA HIS A 233 -3.75 1.87 -0.52
C HIS A 233 -3.79 2.37 0.91
N ARG A 234 -4.88 3.05 1.30
CA ARG A 234 -5.07 3.54 2.67
C ARG A 234 -5.01 2.43 3.73
N VAL A 235 -5.56 1.25 3.43
CA VAL A 235 -5.75 0.17 4.42
C VAL A 235 -4.65 -0.88 4.35
N PHE A 236 -4.28 -1.32 3.15
CA PHE A 236 -3.39 -2.46 2.91
C PHE A 236 -2.05 -2.06 2.29
N GLY A 237 -1.96 -0.89 1.65
CA GLY A 237 -0.74 -0.43 0.99
C GLY A 237 -0.67 -0.84 -0.49
N PRO A 238 0.48 -1.33 -0.99
CA PRO A 238 0.67 -1.57 -2.42
C PRO A 238 -0.28 -2.66 -2.97
N ASN A 239 -0.67 -2.54 -4.24
CA ASN A 239 -1.51 -3.54 -4.91
C ASN A 239 -0.75 -4.83 -5.23
N TYR A 240 0.56 -4.69 -5.47
CA TYR A 240 1.45 -5.79 -5.83
C TYR A 240 2.71 -5.67 -5.00
N TYR A 241 3.12 -6.77 -4.36
CA TYR A 241 4.30 -6.81 -3.52
C TYR A 241 4.91 -8.20 -3.52
N ALA A 242 6.13 -8.30 -3.01
CA ALA A 242 6.85 -9.56 -2.93
C ALA A 242 7.46 -9.76 -1.55
N PHE A 243 7.60 -11.02 -1.15
CA PHE A 243 8.35 -11.39 0.04
C PHE A 243 8.86 -12.82 -0.07
N PHE A 244 9.92 -13.11 0.67
CA PHE A 244 10.44 -14.46 0.84
C PHE A 244 9.92 -15.07 2.13
N GLU A 245 9.47 -16.32 2.07
CA GLU A 245 9.26 -17.18 3.24
C GLU A 245 9.77 -18.58 2.91
N GLY A 246 10.66 -19.12 3.76
CA GLY A 246 11.21 -20.47 3.62
C GLY A 246 11.81 -20.77 2.25
N GLU A 247 12.62 -19.85 1.70
CA GLU A 247 13.25 -19.94 0.37
C GLU A 247 12.26 -19.88 -0.82
N VAL A 248 11.00 -19.54 -0.56
CA VAL A 248 9.96 -19.35 -1.58
C VAL A 248 9.67 -17.86 -1.77
N LEU A 249 9.67 -17.41 -3.03
CA LEU A 249 9.24 -16.06 -3.39
C LEU A 249 7.73 -16.03 -3.65
N TYR A 250 7.03 -15.21 -2.87
CA TYR A 250 5.63 -14.86 -3.08
C TYR A 250 5.55 -13.56 -3.88
N LEU A 251 4.66 -13.53 -4.87
CA LEU A 251 4.41 -12.43 -5.81
C LEU A 251 2.91 -12.17 -5.94
#